data_AF-A0A6P7FRH4-F1
#
_entry.id   AF-A0A6P7FRH4-F1
#
_cell.length_a   1.000
_cell.length_b   1.000
_cell.length_c   1.000
_cell.angle_alpha   90.00
_cell.angle_beta   90.00
_cell.angle_gamma   90.00
#
_symmetry.space_group_name_H-M   'P 1'
#
loop_
_entity.id
_entity.type
_entity.pdbx_description
1 polymer ?
#
loop_
_entity_poly.entity_id
_entity_poly.type
_entity_poly.pdbx_seq_one_letter_code
_entity_poly.pdbx_strand_id
1 'polypeptide(L)'
;MTKFFVILVLTLSVSLCYSTNISELFKICHQSDKDLDTCLKGAIEVAIKAIGSKGIPDLDIPPVEPIAVKEITFGSGTDAVQLDQMYHDVKLIGFTDNLKITKAQ
;
A
#
# COMPACT_ATOMS: atom_id res chain seq x y z
N MET A 1 -35.27 -29.55 21.79
CA MET A 1 -33.94 -29.04 22.21
C MET A 1 -32.91 -29.13 21.08
N THR A 2 -32.77 -30.28 20.41
CA THR A 2 -31.80 -30.48 19.31
C THR A 2 -31.98 -29.54 18.12
N LYS A 3 -33.23 -29.21 17.73
CA LYS A 3 -33.52 -28.28 16.62
C LYS A 3 -33.03 -26.85 16.88
N PHE A 4 -33.10 -26.39 18.13
CA PHE A 4 -32.66 -25.04 18.51
C PHE A 4 -31.14 -24.92 18.48
N PHE A 5 -30.44 -25.99 18.90
CA PHE A 5 -28.99 -26.09 18.84
C PHE A 5 -28.48 -26.12 17.39
N VAL A 6 -29.16 -26.84 16.49
CA VAL A 6 -28.81 -26.88 15.07
C VAL A 6 -28.98 -25.49 14.42
N ILE A 7 -30.06 -24.77 14.74
CA ILE A 7 -30.30 -23.42 14.21
C ILE A 7 -29.22 -22.44 14.70
N LEU A 8 -28.85 -22.51 15.99
CA LEU A 8 -27.81 -21.66 16.58
C LEU A 8 -26.43 -21.89 15.94
N VAL A 9 -26.08 -23.15 15.67
CA VAL A 9 -24.82 -23.51 14.99
C VAL A 9 -24.83 -23.06 13.53
N LEU A 10 -25.97 -23.16 12.85
CA LEU A 10 -26.10 -22.69 11.46
C LEU A 10 -25.90 -21.17 11.35
N THR A 11 -26.52 -20.39 12.25
CA THR A 11 -26.40 -18.93 12.24
C THR A 11 -24.98 -18.46 12.58
N LEU A 12 -24.25 -19.19 13.44
CA LEU A 12 -22.88 -18.85 13.80
C LEU A 12 -21.90 -19.06 12.62
N SER A 13 -22.14 -20.10 11.80
CA SER A 13 -21.29 -20.41 10.63
C SER A 13 -21.35 -19.35 9.52
N VAL A 14 -22.49 -18.66 9.36
CA VAL A 14 -22.71 -17.65 8.32
C VAL A 14 -21.90 -16.37 8.59
N SER A 15 -21.63 -16.04 9.85
CA SER A 15 -20.87 -14.84 10.22
C SER A 15 -19.37 -14.93 9.96
N LEU A 16 -18.83 -16.12 9.62
CA LEU A 16 -17.40 -16.29 9.31
C LEU A 16 -17.06 -16.12 7.82
N CYS A 17 -18.06 -15.93 6.94
CA CYS A 17 -17.85 -15.80 5.49
C CYS A 17 -17.70 -14.36 5.00
N TYR A 18 -17.30 -13.41 5.85
CA TYR A 18 -16.96 -12.06 5.38
C TYR A 18 -15.64 -12.11 4.61
N SER A 19 -15.72 -12.32 3.30
CA SER A 19 -14.59 -12.16 2.39
C SER A 19 -14.37 -10.66 2.18
N THR A 20 -13.27 -10.12 2.71
CA THR A 20 -12.82 -8.77 2.38
C THR A 20 -12.38 -8.76 0.92
N ASN A 21 -13.14 -8.12 0.05
CA ASN A 21 -12.79 -8.01 -1.36
C ASN A 21 -11.59 -7.07 -1.51
N ILE A 22 -10.42 -7.61 -1.86
CA ILE A 22 -9.22 -6.86 -2.27
C ILE A 22 -9.54 -5.84 -3.38
N SER A 23 -10.58 -6.12 -4.17
CA SER A 23 -11.08 -5.23 -5.21
C SER A 23 -11.63 -3.89 -4.69
N GLU A 24 -11.95 -3.77 -3.40
CA GLU A 24 -12.33 -2.48 -2.79
C GLU A 24 -11.10 -1.60 -2.50
N LEU A 25 -9.94 -2.23 -2.31
CA LEU A 25 -8.69 -1.55 -1.95
C LEU A 25 -7.86 -1.16 -3.18
N PHE A 26 -7.88 -2.00 -4.22
CA PHE A 26 -7.09 -1.80 -5.43
C PHE A 26 -7.97 -1.80 -6.68
N LYS A 27 -7.71 -0.85 -7.57
CA LYS A 27 -8.33 -0.81 -8.90
C LYS A 27 -7.69 -1.88 -9.80
N ILE A 28 -8.52 -2.73 -10.39
CA ILE A 28 -8.09 -3.77 -11.32
C ILE A 28 -8.07 -3.21 -12.75
N CYS A 29 -7.03 -3.54 -13.51
CA CYS A 29 -6.88 -3.21 -14.93
C CYS A 29 -6.69 -4.51 -15.72
N HIS A 30 -7.34 -4.67 -16.86
CA HIS A 30 -7.17 -5.85 -17.69
C HIS A 30 -6.12 -5.62 -18.77
N GLN A 31 -5.27 -6.62 -19.03
CA GLN A 31 -4.23 -6.50 -20.05
C GLN A 31 -4.77 -6.24 -21.46
N SER A 32 -6.03 -6.62 -21.72
CA SER A 32 -6.73 -6.39 -22.99
C SER A 32 -7.27 -4.97 -23.15
N ASP A 33 -7.22 -4.13 -22.10
CA ASP A 33 -7.74 -2.78 -22.16
C ASP A 33 -6.90 -1.93 -23.12
N LYS A 34 -7.57 -1.22 -24.04
CA LYS A 34 -6.89 -0.35 -25.02
C LYS A 34 -6.07 0.76 -24.37
N ASP A 35 -6.47 1.18 -23.16
CA ASP A 35 -5.84 2.25 -22.38
C ASP A 35 -5.19 1.72 -21.09
N LEU A 36 -4.52 0.57 -21.17
CA LEU A 36 -3.91 -0.11 -20.01
C LEU A 36 -2.99 0.82 -19.19
N ASP A 37 -2.12 1.61 -19.83
CA ASP A 37 -1.20 2.52 -19.14
C ASP A 37 -1.96 3.56 -18.30
N THR A 38 -3.02 4.17 -18.84
CA THR A 38 -3.85 5.13 -18.11
C THR A 38 -4.58 4.47 -16.94
N CYS A 39 -5.10 3.25 -17.15
CA CYS A 39 -5.72 2.50 -16.07
C CYS A 39 -4.72 2.22 -14.94
N LEU A 40 -3.53 1.74 -15.31
CA LEU A 40 -2.51 1.32 -14.36
C LEU A 40 -1.93 2.51 -13.58
N LYS A 41 -1.72 3.65 -14.23
CA LYS A 41 -1.38 4.92 -13.56
C LYS A 41 -2.39 5.25 -12.46
N GLY A 42 -3.67 5.25 -12.79
CA GLY A 42 -4.73 5.51 -11.81
C GLY A 42 -4.82 4.43 -10.73
N ALA A 43 -4.58 3.16 -11.07
CA ALA A 43 -4.59 2.07 -10.11
C ALA A 43 -3.45 2.19 -9.09
N ILE A 44 -2.25 2.55 -9.53
CA ILE A 44 -1.10 2.79 -8.66
C ILE A 44 -1.36 4.01 -7.76
N GLU A 45 -1.93 5.10 -8.27
CA GLU A 45 -2.29 6.27 -7.45
C GLU A 45 -3.30 5.92 -6.35
N VAL A 46 -4.31 5.10 -6.66
CA VAL A 46 -5.29 4.62 -5.68
C VAL A 46 -4.64 3.69 -4.67
N ALA A 47 -3.80 2.76 -5.12
CA ALA A 47 -3.10 1.80 -4.28
C ALA A 47 -2.24 2.49 -3.22
N ILE A 48 -1.40 3.45 -3.62
CA ILE A 48 -0.49 4.15 -2.71
C ILE A 48 -1.26 4.95 -1.66
N LYS A 49 -2.38 5.57 -2.04
CA LYS A 49 -3.27 6.27 -1.11
C LYS A 49 -3.97 5.33 -0.14
N ALA A 50 -4.39 4.16 -0.62
CA ALA A 50 -5.06 3.16 0.22
C ALA A 50 -4.11 2.58 1.27
N ILE A 51 -2.84 2.37 0.92
CA ILE A 51 -1.79 1.97 1.86
C ILE A 51 -1.55 3.10 2.88
N GLY A 52 -1.29 4.32 2.39
CA GLY A 52 -1.18 5.54 3.18
C GLY A 52 -0.41 5.39 4.50
N SER A 53 -0.94 6.00 5.57
CA SER A 53 -0.31 6.00 6.90
C SER A 53 -0.56 4.77 7.75
N LYS A 54 -1.52 3.92 7.36
CA LYS A 54 -1.88 2.73 8.14
C LYS A 54 -1.17 1.48 7.66
N GLY A 55 -0.69 1.46 6.42
CA GLY A 55 -0.26 0.23 5.79
C GLY A 55 -1.44 -0.73 5.58
N ILE A 56 -1.12 -1.97 5.25
CA ILE A 56 -2.09 -3.08 5.19
C ILE A 56 -1.47 -4.25 5.98
N PRO A 57 -1.72 -4.32 7.31
CA PRO A 57 -1.09 -5.32 8.19
C PRO A 57 -1.37 -6.76 7.77
N ASP A 58 -2.57 -7.03 7.26
CA ASP A 58 -2.97 -8.38 6.81
C ASP A 58 -2.17 -8.88 5.60
N LEU A 59 -1.54 -7.96 4.85
CA LEU A 59 -0.69 -8.25 3.69
C LEU A 59 0.79 -7.95 3.97
N ASP A 60 1.15 -7.66 5.22
CA ASP A 60 2.51 -7.24 5.62
C ASP A 60 3.02 -6.02 4.83
N ILE A 61 2.12 -5.11 4.45
CA ILE A 61 2.48 -3.88 3.73
C ILE A 61 2.64 -2.76 4.77
N PRO A 62 3.84 -2.19 4.94
CA PRO A 62 4.06 -1.11 5.88
C PRO A 62 3.41 0.20 5.41
N PRO A 63 3.25 1.18 6.30
CA PRO A 63 2.86 2.54 5.92
C PRO A 63 3.83 3.14 4.90
N VAL A 64 3.29 3.90 3.95
CA VAL A 64 4.05 4.68 2.96
C VAL A 64 4.09 6.17 3.29
N GLU A 65 3.43 6.60 4.36
CA GLU A 65 3.36 8.00 4.79
C GLU A 65 3.18 8.13 6.31
N PRO A 66 4.20 8.55 7.09
CA PRO A 66 5.58 8.82 6.69
C PRO A 66 6.38 7.53 6.46
N ILE A 67 7.36 7.57 5.55
CA ILE A 67 8.37 6.52 5.45
C ILE A 67 9.46 6.80 6.49
N ALA A 68 9.64 5.88 7.43
CA ALA A 68 10.67 5.98 8.46
C ALA A 68 11.94 5.23 8.02
N VAL A 69 13.05 5.95 7.90
CA VAL A 69 14.35 5.40 7.54
C VAL A 69 15.32 5.60 8.70
N LYS A 70 15.86 4.51 9.22
CA LYS A 70 16.75 4.55 10.39
C LYS A 70 18.06 5.29 10.12
N GLU A 71 18.62 5.10 8.92
CA GLU A 71 19.89 5.71 8.53
C GLU A 71 19.94 5.95 7.03
N ILE A 72 20.36 7.15 6.62
CA ILE A 72 20.68 7.49 5.24
C ILE A 72 22.11 8.01 5.21
N THR A 73 22.97 7.35 4.44
CA THR A 73 24.37 7.74 4.30
C THR A 73 24.62 8.18 2.86
N PHE A 74 25.05 9.42 2.69
CA PHE A 74 25.52 9.96 1.42
C PHE A 74 27.04 10.04 1.49
N GLY A 75 27.71 9.28 0.61
CA GLY A 75 29.17 9.33 0.50
C GLY A 75 29.65 10.57 -0.24
N SER A 76 30.90 10.91 0.00
CA SER A 76 31.62 11.99 -0.69
C SER A 76 31.56 11.85 -2.21
N GLY A 77 31.14 12.91 -2.90
CA GLY A 77 31.17 13.01 -4.36
C GLY A 77 32.60 13.13 -4.92
N THR A 78 32.71 13.25 -6.25
CA THR A 78 34.01 13.37 -6.95
C THR A 78 34.58 14.79 -7.00
N ASP A 79 33.95 15.75 -6.32
CA ASP A 79 34.33 17.17 -6.35
C ASP A 79 35.40 17.52 -5.29
N ALA A 80 35.89 18.76 -5.34
CA ALA A 80 36.95 19.27 -4.48
C ALA A 80 36.64 19.22 -2.96
N VAL A 81 35.38 19.00 -2.58
CA VAL A 81 34.95 18.83 -1.19
C VAL A 81 34.47 17.41 -0.98
N GLN A 82 35.21 16.66 -0.17
CA GLN A 82 34.81 15.33 0.31
C GLN A 82 34.03 15.50 1.62
N LEU A 83 32.72 15.29 1.53
CA LEU A 83 31.81 15.33 2.67
C LEU A 83 31.00 14.04 2.71
N ASP A 84 31.18 13.27 3.78
CA ASP A 84 30.29 12.15 4.10
C ASP A 84 29.17 12.66 5.01
N GLN A 85 27.93 12.39 4.62
CA GLN A 85 26.74 12.83 5.36
C GLN A 85 25.98 11.61 5.87
N MET A 86 25.80 11.53 7.18
CA MET A 86 25.02 10.48 7.85
C MET A 86 23.82 11.11 8.54
N TYR A 87 22.63 10.68 8.15
CA TYR A 87 21.36 11.10 8.72
C TYR A 87 20.71 9.93 9.45
N HIS A 88 20.28 10.15 10.70
CA HIS A 88 19.60 9.13 11.50
C HIS A 88 18.13 9.51 11.73
N ASP A 89 17.28 8.48 11.86
CA ASP A 89 15.86 8.61 12.19
C ASP A 89 15.09 9.58 11.26
N VAL A 90 15.33 9.44 9.95
CA VAL A 90 14.73 10.28 8.91
C VAL A 90 13.27 9.89 8.67
N LYS A 91 12.39 10.89 8.61
CA LYS A 91 10.99 10.73 8.19
C LYS A 91 10.78 11.42 6.85
N LEU A 92 10.42 10.65 5.84
CA LEU A 92 10.07 11.17 4.53
C LEU A 92 8.54 11.27 4.44
N ILE A 93 8.04 12.43 3.99
CA ILE A 93 6.61 12.76 3.90
C ILE A 93 6.25 13.28 2.49
N GLY A 94 4.97 13.20 2.13
CA GLY A 94 4.42 13.72 0.88
C GLY A 94 4.33 12.71 -0.26
N PHE A 95 4.39 11.41 0.02
CA PHE A 95 4.27 10.35 -1.00
C PHE A 95 2.82 10.06 -1.39
N THR A 96 1.86 10.43 -0.54
CA THR A 96 0.42 10.26 -0.82
C THR A 96 -0.23 11.52 -1.40
N ASP A 97 0.34 12.69 -1.12
CA ASP A 97 -0.21 13.99 -1.47
C ASP A 97 0.28 14.41 -2.86
N ASN A 98 -0.65 14.68 -3.77
CA ASN A 98 -0.36 15.13 -5.14
C ASN A 98 0.54 14.20 -5.97
N LEU A 99 0.67 12.92 -5.59
CA LEU A 99 1.39 11.92 -6.38
C LEU A 99 0.83 11.82 -7.80
N LYS A 100 1.73 11.81 -8.78
CA LYS A 100 1.42 11.62 -10.20
C LYS A 100 2.31 10.57 -10.83
N ILE A 101 1.68 9.52 -11.37
CA ILE A 101 2.41 8.44 -12.04
C ILE A 101 2.64 8.84 -13.50
N THR A 102 3.91 9.03 -13.85
CA THR A 102 4.32 9.47 -15.19
C THR A 102 4.46 8.32 -16.18
N LYS A 103 4.83 7.13 -15.69
CA LYS A 103 4.94 5.89 -16.46
C LYS A 103 4.47 4.70 -15.64
N ALA A 104 3.70 3.81 -16.26
CA ALA A 104 3.26 2.57 -15.63
C ALA A 104 3.59 1.32 -16.46
N GLN A 105 4.12 1.48 -17.68
CA GLN A 105 4.50 0.40 -18.59
C GLN A 105 5.73 0.76 -19.43
#